data_AF-A0AA38L1E1-F1
#
_entry.id   AF-A0AA38L1E1-F1
#
_cell.length_a   1.000
_cell.length_b   1.000
_cell.length_c   1.000
_cell.angle_alpha   90.00
_cell.angle_beta   90.00
_cell.angle_gamma   90.00
#
_symmetry.space_group_name_H-M   'P 1'
#
loop_
_entity.id
_entity.type
_entity.pdbx_description
1 polymer ?
#
loop_
_entity_poly.entity_id
_entity_poly.type
_entity_poly.pdbx_seq_one_letter_code
_entity_poly.pdbx_strand_id
1 'polypeptide(L)'
;EEEARMKIYSVSTKHYFAFGCLVSEELSYKLKPLPNVRWVLPDSYLDPRTKSYGGEPFINGQAVPYDPKYHEEWVRNNARCNERRSNDRPRNFDRSRNFERRREMRNNAYQRPSPTPPPSNMERPVQSNVQSGTNNQR
;
A
#
# COMPACT_ATOMS: atom_id res chain seq x y z
N GLU A 1 33.18 -24.11 5.00
CA GLU A 1 32.50 -23.73 3.74
C GLU A 1 31.46 -24.77 3.31
N GLU A 2 31.80 -26.06 3.31
CA GLU A 2 30.89 -27.15 2.93
C GLU A 2 29.56 -27.14 3.71
N GLU A 3 29.60 -26.94 5.03
CA GLU A 3 28.39 -26.85 5.86
C GLU A 3 27.44 -25.73 5.39
N ALA A 4 28.00 -24.57 5.05
CA ALA A 4 27.20 -23.44 4.56
C ALA A 4 26.57 -23.75 3.20
N ARG A 5 27.32 -24.38 2.29
CA ARG A 5 26.83 -24.79 0.97
C ARG A 5 25.68 -25.79 1.05
N MET A 6 25.66 -26.65 2.07
CA MET A 6 24.58 -27.61 2.30
C MET A 6 23.34 -26.99 2.97
N LYS A 7 23.52 -25.89 3.71
CA LYS A 7 22.42 -25.18 4.38
C LYS A 7 21.63 -24.25 3.45
N ILE A 8 22.26 -23.78 2.38
CA ILE A 8 21.61 -22.93 1.38
C ILE A 8 20.67 -23.80 0.53
N TYR A 9 19.40 -23.40 0.41
CA TYR A 9 18.40 -24.11 -0.42
C TYR A 9 18.00 -23.34 -1.67
N SER A 10 18.19 -22.01 -1.69
CA SER A 10 17.94 -21.17 -2.85
C SER A 10 18.93 -20.01 -2.94
N VAL A 11 19.22 -19.58 -4.15
CA VAL A 11 20.05 -18.41 -4.44
C VAL A 11 19.37 -17.62 -5.54
N SER A 12 19.44 -16.29 -5.47
CA SER A 12 19.01 -15.42 -6.55
C SER A 12 20.15 -14.49 -6.96
N THR A 13 20.37 -14.41 -8.27
CA THR A 13 21.46 -13.62 -8.86
C THR A 13 20.99 -12.59 -9.89
N LYS A 14 19.68 -12.51 -10.16
CA LYS A 14 19.11 -11.62 -11.21
C LYS A 14 18.18 -10.55 -10.66
N HIS A 15 17.01 -10.96 -10.14
CA HIS A 15 15.97 -10.02 -9.72
C HIS A 15 16.28 -9.35 -8.38
N TYR A 16 16.93 -10.11 -7.51
CA TYR A 16 17.47 -9.66 -6.23
C TYR A 16 18.71 -10.49 -5.92
N PHE A 17 19.65 -9.92 -5.17
CA PHE A 17 20.87 -10.61 -4.73
C PHE A 17 20.68 -11.10 -3.31
N ALA A 18 20.30 -12.37 -3.16
CA ALA A 18 20.07 -12.99 -1.85
C ALA A 18 20.22 -14.51 -1.93
N PHE A 19 20.33 -15.15 -0.77
CA PHE A 19 20.28 -16.60 -0.63
C PHE A 19 19.37 -16.98 0.55
N GLY A 20 18.63 -18.07 0.40
CA GLY A 20 17.86 -18.69 1.46
C GLY A 20 18.67 -19.83 2.08
N CYS A 21 18.73 -19.88 3.41
CA CYS A 21 19.46 -20.94 4.10
C CYS A 21 18.77 -21.36 5.41
N LEU A 22 19.00 -22.62 5.78
CA LEU A 22 18.53 -23.18 7.05
C LEU A 22 19.56 -22.90 8.14
N VAL A 23 19.25 -21.91 8.97
CA VAL A 23 20.07 -21.53 10.13
C VAL A 23 19.18 -21.29 11.35
N SER A 24 19.75 -21.44 12.54
CA SER A 24 19.04 -21.06 13.77
C SER A 24 18.89 -19.55 13.87
N GLU A 25 17.89 -19.11 14.62
CA GLU A 25 17.62 -17.69 14.85
C GLU A 25 18.84 -16.97 15.45
N GLU A 26 19.53 -17.61 16.41
CA GLU A 26 20.74 -17.07 17.02
C GLU A 26 21.84 -16.76 15.99
N LEU A 27 22.04 -17.65 15.01
CA LEU A 27 23.01 -17.45 13.93
C LEU A 27 22.59 -16.33 12.98
N SER A 28 21.28 -16.17 12.75
CA SER A 28 20.77 -15.09 11.89
C SER A 28 21.15 -13.70 12.40
N TYR A 29 21.18 -13.51 13.73
CA TYR A 29 21.62 -12.25 14.34
C TYR A 29 23.11 -11.97 14.13
N LYS A 30 23.94 -13.02 14.06
CA LYS A 30 25.38 -12.89 13.77
C LYS A 30 25.65 -12.54 12.30
N LEU A 31 24.71 -12.80 11.39
CA LEU A 31 24.84 -12.45 9.97
C LEU A 31 24.58 -10.96 9.71
N LYS A 32 23.64 -10.34 10.43
CA LYS A 32 23.26 -8.94 10.25
C LYS A 32 24.41 -7.92 10.33
N PRO A 33 25.39 -8.04 11.26
CA PRO A 33 26.51 -7.10 11.33
C PRO A 33 27.63 -7.35 10.30
N LEU A 34 27.56 -8.42 9.51
CA LEU A 34 28.60 -8.73 8.53
C LEU A 34 28.63 -7.69 7.40
N PRO A 35 29.82 -7.39 6.84
CA PRO A 35 29.93 -6.50 5.70
C PRO A 35 29.13 -7.04 4.52
N ASN A 36 28.50 -6.14 3.75
CA ASN A 36 27.67 -6.45 2.58
C ASN A 36 26.33 -7.16 2.87
N VAL A 37 26.01 -7.45 4.13
CA VAL A 37 24.66 -7.93 4.49
C VAL A 37 23.75 -6.72 4.67
N ARG A 38 22.80 -6.55 3.74
CA ARG A 38 21.85 -5.42 3.79
C ARG A 38 20.66 -5.70 4.72
N TRP A 39 20.14 -6.92 4.67
CA TRP A 39 18.95 -7.35 5.40
C TRP A 39 19.09 -8.83 5.78
N VAL A 40 18.52 -9.20 6.92
CA VAL A 40 18.29 -10.59 7.34
C VAL A 40 16.82 -10.67 7.70
N LEU A 41 16.07 -11.52 7.02
CA LEU A 41 14.62 -11.65 7.17
C LEU A 41 14.26 -13.12 7.32
N PRO A 42 13.23 -13.47 8.12
CA PRO A 42 12.63 -14.79 8.08
C PRO A 42 12.06 -15.07 6.68
N ASP A 43 12.40 -16.22 6.10
CA ASP A 43 11.93 -16.56 4.76
C ASP A 43 10.50 -17.11 4.78
N SER A 44 9.80 -16.97 3.66
CA SER A 44 8.42 -17.43 3.50
C SER A 44 8.19 -17.94 2.08
N TYR A 45 7.20 -18.81 1.91
CA TYR A 45 6.84 -19.26 0.57
C TYR A 45 6.29 -18.10 -0.27
N LEU A 46 6.86 -17.89 -1.46
CA LEU A 46 6.29 -17.00 -2.48
C LEU A 46 4.98 -17.57 -3.03
N ASP A 47 4.93 -18.90 -3.20
CA ASP A 47 3.71 -19.62 -3.54
C ASP A 47 3.46 -20.74 -2.51
N PRO A 48 2.47 -20.55 -1.60
CA PRO A 48 2.14 -21.53 -0.58
C PRO A 48 1.69 -22.90 -1.12
N ARG A 49 1.16 -22.97 -2.35
CA ARG A 49 0.66 -24.23 -2.93
C ARG A 49 1.80 -25.12 -3.39
N THR A 50 2.77 -24.54 -4.07
CA THR A 50 3.96 -25.26 -4.55
C THR A 50 5.08 -25.30 -3.54
N LYS A 51 4.94 -24.58 -2.41
CA LYS A 51 5.96 -24.42 -1.36
C LYS A 51 7.29 -23.89 -1.92
N SER A 52 7.19 -22.99 -2.90
CA SER A 52 8.36 -22.38 -3.52
C SER A 52 8.79 -21.15 -2.73
N TYR A 53 10.06 -21.12 -2.32
CA TYR A 53 10.71 -19.95 -1.74
C TYR A 53 11.19 -18.93 -2.79
N GLY A 54 11.05 -19.26 -4.08
CA GLY A 54 11.61 -18.47 -5.18
C GLY A 54 13.13 -18.49 -5.24
N GLY A 55 13.67 -17.92 -6.31
CA GLY A 55 15.08 -18.03 -6.65
C GLY A 55 15.45 -19.42 -7.16
N GLU A 56 16.63 -19.51 -7.73
CA GLU A 56 17.19 -20.73 -8.28
C GLU A 56 17.47 -21.74 -7.14
N PRO A 57 17.02 -23.00 -7.26
CA PRO A 57 17.37 -24.04 -6.30
C PRO A 57 18.87 -24.20 -6.18
N PHE A 58 19.34 -24.34 -4.94
CA PHE A 58 20.73 -24.59 -4.63
C PHE A 58 20.88 -26.01 -4.12
N ILE A 59 21.43 -26.90 -4.96
CA ILE A 59 21.44 -28.34 -4.72
C ILE A 59 22.90 -28.79 -4.63
N ASN A 60 23.25 -29.47 -3.53
CA ASN A 60 24.60 -30.02 -3.31
C ASN A 60 25.72 -28.98 -3.48
N GLY A 61 25.47 -27.75 -3.03
CA GLY A 61 26.45 -26.68 -3.13
C GLY A 61 26.51 -25.99 -4.49
N GLN A 62 25.63 -26.29 -5.44
CA GLN A 62 25.60 -25.67 -6.75
C GLN A 62 24.22 -25.11 -7.09
N ALA A 63 24.20 -23.88 -7.61
CA ALA A 63 22.98 -23.28 -8.13
C ALA A 63 22.61 -23.94 -9.46
N VAL A 64 21.35 -24.30 -9.61
CA VAL A 64 20.78 -24.70 -10.90
C VAL A 64 20.93 -23.52 -11.88
N PRO A 65 21.18 -23.77 -13.19
CA PRO A 65 21.21 -22.71 -14.18
C PRO A 65 19.95 -21.84 -14.14
N TYR A 66 20.13 -20.55 -14.39
CA TYR A 66 19.04 -19.58 -14.35
C TYR A 66 17.92 -19.97 -15.31
N ASP A 67 16.70 -20.02 -14.77
CA ASP A 67 15.45 -20.21 -15.50
C ASP A 67 14.44 -19.18 -14.98
N PRO A 68 13.81 -18.35 -15.85
CA PRO A 68 12.81 -17.36 -15.45
C PRO A 68 11.70 -17.89 -14.54
N LYS A 69 11.36 -19.19 -14.64
CA LYS A 69 10.30 -19.82 -13.82
C LYS A 69 10.51 -19.64 -12.32
N TYR A 70 11.77 -19.56 -11.88
CA TYR A 70 12.12 -19.45 -10.46
C TYR A 70 11.82 -18.06 -9.86
N HIS A 71 11.54 -17.06 -10.71
CA HIS A 71 11.18 -15.71 -10.28
C HIS A 71 9.83 -15.24 -10.80
N GLU A 72 9.06 -16.08 -11.50
CA GLU A 72 7.75 -15.70 -12.05
C GLU A 72 6.81 -15.08 -11.01
N GLU A 73 6.71 -15.71 -9.84
CA GLU A 73 5.85 -15.22 -8.76
C GLU A 73 6.37 -13.91 -8.17
N TRP A 74 7.70 -13.73 -8.09
CA TRP A 74 8.31 -12.47 -7.67
C TRP A 74 7.99 -11.36 -8.66
N VAL A 75 8.15 -11.61 -9.96
CA VAL A 75 7.87 -10.65 -11.03
C VAL A 75 6.39 -10.25 -11.01
N ARG A 76 5.49 -11.23 -10.90
CA ARG A 76 4.03 -11.00 -10.82
C ARG A 76 3.66 -10.16 -9.60
N ASN A 77 4.20 -10.48 -8.43
CA ASN A 77 3.89 -9.75 -7.19
C ASN A 77 4.49 -8.34 -7.19
N ASN A 78 5.68 -8.15 -7.78
CA ASN A 78 6.30 -6.85 -7.95
C ASN A 78 5.46 -5.96 -8.89
N ALA A 79 5.03 -6.50 -10.04
CA ALA A 79 4.16 -5.80 -10.98
C ALA A 79 2.85 -5.34 -10.33
N ARG A 80 2.18 -6.22 -9.58
CA ARG A 80 0.94 -5.89 -8.83
C ARG A 80 1.17 -4.81 -7.76
N CYS A 81 2.28 -4.88 -7.03
CA CYS A 81 2.62 -3.85 -6.03
C CYS A 81 2.86 -2.49 -6.71
N ASN A 82 3.56 -2.49 -7.84
CA ASN A 82 3.83 -1.27 -8.59
C ASN A 82 2.55 -0.66 -9.19
N GLU A 83 1.63 -1.49 -9.69
CA GLU A 83 0.32 -1.04 -10.17
C GLU A 83 -0.52 -0.40 -9.07
N ARG A 84 -0.58 -1.02 -7.88
CA ARG A 84 -1.26 -0.44 -6.71
C ARG A 84 -0.68 0.91 -6.33
N ARG A 85 0.66 1.02 -6.27
CA ARG A 85 1.36 2.29 -6.00
C ARG A 85 1.09 3.38 -7.06
N SER A 86 0.82 2.98 -8.30
CA SER A 86 0.48 3.91 -9.38
C SER A 86 -0.96 4.41 -9.29
N ASN A 87 -1.91 3.56 -8.86
CA ASN A 87 -3.32 3.92 -8.72
C ASN A 87 -3.62 4.74 -7.45
N ASP A 88 -2.83 4.56 -6.38
CA ASP A 88 -2.95 5.34 -5.13
C ASP A 88 -2.29 6.73 -5.21
N ARG A 89 -1.60 7.05 -6.32
CA ARG A 89 -1.19 8.42 -6.58
C ARG A 89 -2.43 9.15 -7.12
N PRO A 90 -3.08 10.06 -6.37
CA PRO A 90 -4.09 10.90 -6.97
C PRO A 90 -3.42 11.56 -8.15
N ARG A 91 -3.96 11.28 -9.34
CA ARG A 91 -3.48 11.78 -10.63
C ARG A 91 -3.66 13.29 -10.59
N ASN A 92 -2.71 13.97 -9.95
CA ASN A 92 -2.68 15.40 -9.78
C ASN A 92 -2.19 16.04 -11.07
N PHE A 93 -2.82 15.65 -12.17
CA PHE A 93 -2.75 16.33 -13.45
C PHE A 93 -3.61 17.60 -13.44
N ASP A 94 -4.23 17.95 -12.29
CA ASP A 94 -5.14 19.08 -12.21
C ASP A 94 -4.92 20.02 -11.01
N ARG A 95 -3.67 20.16 -10.55
CA ARG A 95 -3.33 21.24 -9.60
C ARG A 95 -3.39 22.63 -10.24
N SER A 96 -3.35 22.73 -11.58
CA SER A 96 -3.41 24.00 -12.30
C SER A 96 -4.85 24.49 -12.55
N ARG A 97 -5.84 23.64 -12.93
CA ARG A 97 -7.21 24.16 -13.12
C ARG A 97 -7.89 24.52 -11.81
N ASN A 98 -7.50 23.91 -10.69
CA ASN A 98 -8.08 24.31 -9.40
C ASN A 98 -7.57 25.68 -8.94
N PHE A 99 -6.34 26.06 -9.28
CA PHE A 99 -5.82 27.40 -8.97
C PHE A 99 -6.50 28.47 -9.83
N GLU A 100 -6.68 28.21 -11.12
CA GLU A 100 -7.38 29.11 -12.05
C GLU A 100 -8.87 29.23 -11.72
N ARG A 101 -9.57 28.11 -11.49
CA ARG A 101 -11.00 28.09 -11.13
C ARG A 101 -11.26 28.72 -9.75
N ARG A 102 -10.35 28.56 -8.78
CA ARG A 102 -10.44 29.24 -7.47
C ARG A 102 -10.20 30.74 -7.59
N ARG A 103 -9.30 31.17 -8.48
CA ARG A 103 -9.07 32.59 -8.78
C ARG A 103 -10.27 33.21 -9.51
N GLU A 104 -10.85 32.52 -10.48
CA GLU A 104 -12.08 32.93 -11.16
C GLU A 104 -13.27 33.03 -10.21
N MET A 105 -13.51 32.03 -9.35
CA MET A 105 -14.58 32.08 -8.35
C MET A 105 -14.40 33.24 -7.36
N ARG A 106 -13.16 33.54 -6.96
CA ARG A 106 -12.86 34.69 -6.10
C ARG A 106 -13.07 36.02 -6.84
N ASN A 107 -12.67 36.13 -8.11
CA ASN A 107 -12.88 37.35 -8.91
C ASN A 107 -14.37 37.57 -9.26
N ASN A 108 -15.14 36.51 -9.50
CA ASN A 108 -16.56 36.61 -9.84
C ASN A 108 -17.43 37.03 -8.63
N ALA A 109 -16.96 36.76 -7.40
CA ALA A 109 -17.59 37.25 -6.18
C ALA A 109 -17.46 38.78 -6.00
N TYR A 110 -16.45 39.42 -6.62
CA TYR A 110 -16.28 40.87 -6.60
C TYR A 110 -16.99 41.60 -7.75
N GLN A 111 -17.61 40.88 -8.70
CA GLN A 111 -18.34 41.46 -9.84
C GLN A 111 -19.87 41.33 -9.74
N ARG A 112 -20.41 40.70 -8.70
CA ARG A 112 -21.86 40.68 -8.45
C ARG A 112 -22.27 41.83 -7.52
N PRO A 113 -23.26 42.67 -7.88
CA PRO A 113 -23.82 43.66 -6.96
C PRO A 113 -24.38 42.97 -5.71
N SER A 114 -24.09 43.54 -4.54
CA SER A 114 -24.49 43.05 -3.22
C SER A 114 -26.00 42.75 -3.15
N PRO A 115 -26.44 41.59 -2.63
CA PRO A 115 -27.84 41.41 -2.29
C PRO A 115 -28.18 42.30 -1.09
N THR A 116 -29.18 43.18 -1.27
CA THR A 116 -29.75 44.03 -0.23
C THR A 116 -30.21 43.22 1.00
N PRO A 117 -29.99 43.68 2.24
CA PRO A 117 -30.48 42.97 3.41
C PRO A 117 -32.03 43.02 3.47
N PRO A 118 -32.71 41.91 3.83
CA PRO A 118 -34.15 41.92 4.04
C PRO A 118 -34.52 42.76 5.29
N PRO A 119 -35.71 43.39 5.31
CA PRO A 119 -36.11 44.25 6.42
C PRO A 119 -36.35 43.45 7.70
N SER A 120 -35.92 44.03 8.81
CA SER A 120 -36.16 43.57 10.19
C SER A 120 -37.65 43.66 10.49
N ASN A 121 -38.29 42.55 10.90
CA ASN A 121 -39.62 42.62 11.48
C ASN A 121 -39.63 41.92 12.85
N MET A 122 -40.03 42.73 13.82
CA MET A 122 -40.11 42.49 15.25
C MET A 122 -41.24 41.50 15.61
N GLU A 123 -41.11 40.97 16.84
CA GLU A 123 -42.19 40.46 17.72
C GLU A 123 -42.58 38.96 17.70
N ARG A 124 -42.20 38.32 18.81
CA ARG A 124 -42.80 37.15 19.50
C ARG A 124 -44.13 37.57 20.18
N PRO A 125 -45.09 36.68 20.54
CA PRO A 125 -44.85 35.67 21.58
C PRO A 125 -45.65 34.34 21.55
N VAL A 126 -45.25 33.53 22.53
CA VAL A 126 -45.61 32.19 23.00
C VAL A 126 -47.12 31.92 23.17
N GLN A 127 -47.57 30.68 22.91
CA GLN A 127 -48.48 29.97 23.84
C GLN A 127 -48.56 28.44 23.59
N SER A 128 -48.73 27.75 24.70
CA SER A 128 -48.68 26.32 24.99
C SER A 128 -50.07 25.63 24.92
N ASN A 129 -50.06 24.32 25.21
CA ASN A 129 -51.17 23.41 25.58
C ASN A 129 -51.89 22.67 24.43
N VAL A 130 -52.38 21.42 24.54
CA VAL A 130 -52.38 20.31 25.54
C VAL A 130 -53.13 19.14 24.88
N GLN A 131 -52.74 17.87 25.15
CA GLN A 131 -53.52 16.59 25.10
C GLN A 131 -54.28 16.22 23.78
N SER A 132 -54.63 14.98 23.42
CA SER A 132 -54.68 13.63 24.02
C SER A 132 -55.17 12.65 22.93
N GLY A 133 -54.80 11.36 23.06
CA GLY A 133 -55.49 10.20 22.46
C GLY A 133 -55.26 9.97 20.95
N THR A 134 -55.29 8.77 20.38
CA THR A 134 -55.47 7.38 20.83
C THR A 134 -55.13 6.49 19.62
N ASN A 135 -54.69 5.25 19.88
CA ASN A 135 -54.85 4.01 19.08
C ASN A 135 -55.85 4.09 17.90
N ASN A 136 -55.68 3.44 16.75
CA ASN A 136 -55.45 2.00 16.58
C ASN A 136 -55.24 1.62 15.10
N GLN A 137 -54.51 0.52 14.92
CA GLN A 137 -54.56 -0.52 13.86
C GLN A 137 -55.41 -0.31 12.60
N ARG A 138 -54.77 -0.57 11.45
CA ARG A 138 -55.23 -1.56 10.46
C ARG A 138 -54.05 -2.19 9.74
#